data_AF-A0A834I179-F1
#
_entry.id   AF-A0A834I179-F1
#
_cell.length_a   1.000
_cell.length_b   1.000
_cell.length_c   1.000
_cell.angle_alpha   90.00
_cell.angle_beta   90.00
_cell.angle_gamma   90.00
#
_symmetry.space_group_name_H-M   'P 1'
#
loop_
_entity.id
_entity.type
_entity.pdbx_description
1 polymer ?
#
loop_
_entity_poly.entity_id
_entity_poly.type
_entity_poly.pdbx_seq_one_letter_code
_entity_poly.pdbx_strand_id
1 'polypeptide(L)'
;QELQLATFFSLFYFSINAGSLISTFLTPILRNDVHCFDQDSCFPLAFAVPGVLMIISIVIFALGKPMYKIKEPRGNILVEVVKCIWYALTHRSGRSVDHWLDRSEDRYGSQLVNDIKSLLKVLVLYIPLPIFWALYDQQGSGWTFQAVRMNGSLGFYTILPDQMQVVNPLLILAFIPLFTYWIYPLLAKCHLLKTPLQRMCCGGFLAAAAFAISAGVSMALESTYPVLPQAGEAQVRIYDTSNSHDSFTFVNNNTQYQVDSGYFMGTFKIDNEELKFQFDSNVIVNFAVTQKTAYGIFFTSKGGQTYIDNVDKSDDGYPLVRVLAYDQSTSFVLQHSKQNVEIEAGNFNLTSLSYTGSYKLGDTQFDVDLGGTYTITIDKNNDVKVRTITKPNSVHILWLLPQYFVITAAEIMFSITGLEFSYSQAPSTMKSVLQALFLLTTAFGNLIIVLIESAKIFEKQSNDFFLYTGLMLVDMLVFMWLAIRYKYVTNDDQESSSESDELNTTQENGKLNGIDNPALKQ
;
A
#
# COMPACT_ATOMS: atom_id res chain seq x y z
N GLN A 1 -2.51 -14.91 -37.44
CA GLN A 1 -1.51 -14.59 -36.40
C GLN A 1 -2.05 -13.58 -35.39
N GLU A 2 -2.62 -12.45 -35.83
CA GLU A 2 -3.15 -11.42 -34.92
C GLU A 2 -4.24 -11.93 -33.97
N LEU A 3 -5.19 -12.74 -34.45
CA LEU A 3 -6.22 -13.36 -33.61
C LEU A 3 -5.61 -14.24 -32.50
N GLN A 4 -4.62 -15.08 -32.83
CA GLN A 4 -3.93 -15.95 -31.87
C GLN A 4 -3.12 -15.14 -30.85
N LEU A 5 -2.51 -14.03 -31.27
CA LEU A 5 -1.78 -13.11 -30.40
C LEU A 5 -2.72 -12.40 -29.41
N ALA A 6 -3.89 -11.94 -29.89
CA ALA A 6 -4.92 -11.34 -29.06
C ALA A 6 -5.50 -12.35 -28.03
N THR A 7 -5.77 -13.59 -28.44
CA THR A 7 -6.18 -14.66 -27.53
C THR A 7 -5.11 -14.96 -26.48
N PHE A 8 -3.83 -15.01 -26.88
CA PHE A 8 -2.72 -15.20 -25.96
C PHE A 8 -2.64 -14.08 -24.91
N PHE A 9 -2.68 -12.81 -25.32
CA PHE A 9 -2.65 -11.68 -24.39
C PHE A 9 -3.87 -11.65 -23.48
N SER A 10 -5.05 -12.03 -23.97
CA SER A 10 -6.26 -12.15 -23.15
C SER A 10 -6.13 -13.27 -22.10
N LEU A 11 -5.63 -14.45 -22.47
CA LEU A 11 -5.38 -15.55 -21.53
C LEU A 11 -4.29 -15.20 -20.51
N PHE A 12 -3.23 -14.52 -20.94
CA PHE A 12 -2.18 -14.03 -20.08
C PHE A 12 -2.72 -13.02 -19.05
N TYR A 13 -3.53 -12.08 -19.52
CA TYR A 13 -4.17 -11.06 -18.67
C TYR A 13 -5.14 -11.69 -17.66
N PHE A 14 -5.94 -12.67 -18.09
CA PHE A 14 -6.80 -13.44 -17.21
C PHE A 14 -5.97 -14.20 -16.15
N SER A 15 -4.86 -14.82 -16.55
CA SER A 15 -3.98 -15.57 -15.66
C SER A 15 -3.36 -14.68 -14.58
N ILE A 16 -2.96 -13.45 -14.91
CA ILE A 16 -2.44 -12.47 -13.93
C ILE A 16 -3.52 -12.14 -12.89
N ASN A 17 -4.72 -11.76 -13.33
CA ASN A 17 -5.79 -11.37 -12.41
C ASN A 17 -6.28 -12.55 -11.56
N ALA A 18 -6.40 -13.74 -12.16
CA ALA A 18 -6.75 -14.96 -11.44
C ALA A 18 -5.67 -15.34 -10.41
N GLY A 19 -4.39 -15.27 -10.80
CA GLY A 19 -3.27 -15.53 -9.90
C GLY A 19 -3.21 -14.54 -8.74
N SER A 20 -3.38 -13.24 -9.02
CA SER A 20 -3.47 -12.19 -8.00
C SER A 20 -4.62 -12.45 -7.02
N LEU A 21 -5.83 -12.72 -7.54
CA LEU A 21 -7.01 -13.03 -6.73
C LEU A 21 -6.78 -14.22 -5.79
N ILE A 22 -6.27 -15.34 -6.33
CA ILE A 22 -6.01 -16.55 -5.55
C ILE A 22 -4.93 -16.29 -4.49
N SER A 23 -3.84 -15.62 -4.89
CA SER A 23 -2.70 -15.35 -3.99
C SER A 23 -3.10 -14.44 -2.83
N THR A 24 -3.81 -13.35 -3.11
CA THR A 24 -4.22 -12.37 -2.11
C THR A 24 -5.28 -12.91 -1.16
N PHE A 25 -6.11 -13.86 -1.62
CA PHE A 25 -7.08 -14.53 -0.75
C PHE A 25 -6.44 -15.64 0.11
N LEU A 26 -5.65 -16.53 -0.50
CA LEU A 26 -5.15 -17.75 0.12
C LEU A 26 -3.92 -17.52 1.01
N THR A 27 -2.99 -16.64 0.63
CA THR A 27 -1.73 -16.45 1.36
C THR A 27 -1.94 -15.96 2.80
N PRO A 28 -2.83 -14.98 3.07
CA PRO A 28 -3.13 -14.55 4.44
C PRO A 28 -3.79 -15.66 5.29
N ILE A 29 -4.61 -16.52 4.66
CA ILE A 29 -5.24 -17.68 5.32
C ILE A 29 -4.16 -18.69 5.73
N LEU A 30 -3.24 -19.03 4.83
CA LEU A 30 -2.12 -19.92 5.13
C LEU A 30 -1.22 -19.36 6.24
N ARG A 31 -1.05 -18.04 6.32
CA ARG A 31 -0.30 -17.38 7.39
C ARG A 31 -1.01 -17.50 8.74
N ASN A 32 -2.33 -17.33 8.79
CA ASN A 32 -3.08 -17.16 10.04
C ASN A 32 -3.67 -18.46 10.61
N ASP A 33 -4.12 -19.37 9.75
CA ASP A 33 -4.85 -20.57 10.18
C ASP A 33 -3.95 -21.79 10.39
N VAL A 34 -2.68 -21.69 10.01
CA VAL A 34 -1.67 -22.72 10.22
C VAL A 34 -0.63 -22.24 11.21
N HIS A 35 -0.42 -22.99 12.28
CA HIS A 35 0.61 -22.73 13.29
C HIS A 35 1.89 -23.48 12.95
N CYS A 36 3.03 -22.82 13.03
CA CYS A 36 4.33 -23.40 12.75
C CYS A 36 5.32 -22.97 13.84
N PHE A 37 6.17 -23.90 14.29
CA PHE A 37 7.25 -23.62 15.24
C PHE A 37 6.79 -22.96 16.55
N ASP A 38 5.67 -23.42 17.11
CA ASP A 38 5.07 -22.87 18.33
C ASP A 38 4.73 -21.37 18.25
N GLN A 39 4.58 -20.84 17.04
CA GLN A 39 4.08 -19.48 16.77
C GLN A 39 2.67 -19.53 16.18
N ASP A 40 1.85 -18.56 16.58
CA ASP A 40 0.46 -18.45 16.14
C ASP A 40 0.31 -18.16 14.64
N SER A 41 1.37 -17.68 13.97
CA SER A 41 1.36 -17.42 12.52
C SER A 41 2.48 -18.17 11.79
N CYS A 42 2.18 -18.74 10.63
CA CYS A 42 3.12 -19.50 9.82
C CYS A 42 3.59 -18.74 8.57
N PHE A 43 4.46 -17.75 8.79
CA PHE A 43 5.19 -17.08 7.70
C PHE A 43 5.99 -18.03 6.80
N PRO A 44 6.69 -19.07 7.32
CA PRO A 44 7.45 -19.98 6.48
C PRO A 44 6.60 -20.68 5.42
N LEU A 45 5.39 -21.11 5.77
CA LEU A 45 4.47 -21.73 4.81
C LEU A 45 3.95 -20.73 3.78
N ALA A 46 3.53 -19.54 4.24
CA ALA A 46 3.04 -18.48 3.38
C ALA A 46 4.07 -18.04 2.33
N PHE A 47 5.37 -18.07 2.65
CA PHE A 47 6.44 -17.77 1.69
C PHE A 47 6.92 -19.01 0.90
N ALA A 48 6.87 -20.20 1.48
CA ALA A 48 7.30 -21.43 0.80
C ALA A 48 6.39 -21.78 -0.38
N VAL A 49 5.07 -21.59 -0.26
CA VAL A 49 4.11 -21.92 -1.32
C VAL A 49 4.42 -21.15 -2.63
N PRO A 50 4.54 -19.81 -2.64
CA PRO A 50 5.00 -19.08 -3.83
C PRO A 50 6.39 -19.51 -4.32
N GLY A 51 7.31 -19.81 -3.41
CA GLY A 51 8.66 -20.29 -3.76
C GLY A 51 8.64 -21.61 -4.54
N VAL A 52 7.85 -22.58 -4.08
CA VAL A 52 7.67 -23.87 -4.78
C VAL A 52 6.97 -23.68 -6.12
N LEU A 53 5.94 -22.83 -6.19
CA LEU A 53 5.27 -22.50 -7.46
C LEU A 53 6.22 -21.85 -8.47
N MET A 54 7.14 -20.99 -8.00
CA MET A 54 8.17 -20.39 -8.86
C MET A 54 9.15 -21.46 -9.39
N ILE A 55 9.59 -22.40 -8.55
CA ILE A 55 10.44 -23.52 -8.99
C ILE A 55 9.72 -24.36 -10.06
N ILE A 56 8.45 -24.69 -9.83
CA ILE A 56 7.62 -25.43 -10.81
C ILE A 56 7.53 -24.64 -12.12
N SER A 57 7.30 -23.33 -12.06
CA SER A 57 7.25 -22.45 -13.24
C SER A 57 8.56 -22.49 -14.03
N ILE A 58 9.71 -22.40 -13.36
CA ILE A 58 11.04 -22.50 -13.99
C ILE A 58 11.25 -23.87 -14.65
N VAL A 59 10.84 -24.96 -13.99
CA VAL A 59 10.94 -26.32 -14.55
C VAL A 59 10.09 -26.45 -15.81
N ILE A 60 8.84 -25.98 -15.79
CA ILE A 60 7.95 -25.99 -16.96
C ILE A 60 8.55 -25.16 -18.10
N PHE A 61 9.08 -23.97 -17.79
CA PHE A 61 9.74 -23.11 -18.77
C PHE A 61 10.98 -23.78 -19.40
N ALA A 62 11.81 -24.44 -18.59
CA ALA A 62 12.98 -25.16 -19.05
C ALA A 62 12.62 -26.38 -19.93
N LEU A 63 11.56 -27.12 -19.57
CA LEU A 63 11.03 -28.23 -20.37
C LEU A 63 10.45 -27.75 -21.72
N GLY A 64 9.96 -26.51 -21.79
CA GLY A 64 9.44 -25.88 -23.01
C GLY A 64 10.52 -25.36 -23.96
N LYS A 65 11.79 -25.27 -23.52
CA LYS A 65 12.92 -24.78 -24.32
C LYS A 65 13.02 -25.35 -25.75
N PRO A 66 12.89 -26.67 -26.01
CA PRO A 66 12.96 -27.21 -27.38
C PRO A 66 11.83 -26.73 -28.30
N MET A 67 10.73 -26.21 -27.76
CA MET A 67 9.60 -25.68 -28.53
C MET A 67 9.74 -24.19 -28.85
N TYR A 68 10.73 -23.50 -28.29
CA TYR A 68 10.89 -22.06 -28.45
C TYR A 68 11.65 -21.70 -29.72
N LYS A 69 11.10 -20.72 -30.47
CA LYS A 69 11.82 -20.06 -31.56
C LYS A 69 12.72 -18.96 -30.98
N ILE A 70 13.98 -19.29 -30.77
CA ILE A 70 14.99 -18.35 -30.25
C ILE A 70 15.32 -17.33 -31.35
N LYS A 71 15.07 -16.04 -31.07
CA LYS A 71 15.47 -14.94 -31.96
C LYS A 71 16.92 -14.55 -31.67
N GLU A 72 17.66 -14.21 -32.71
CA GLU A 72 19.03 -13.69 -32.57
C GLU A 72 19.05 -12.40 -31.74
N PRO A 73 20.07 -12.20 -30.89
CA PRO A 73 20.16 -11.01 -30.04
C PRO A 73 20.32 -9.76 -30.92
N ARG A 74 19.36 -8.83 -30.81
CA ARG A 74 19.52 -7.46 -31.34
C ARG A 74 20.38 -6.64 -30.38
N GLY A 75 21.15 -5.68 -30.92
CA GLY A 75 22.02 -4.81 -30.13
C GLY A 75 21.30 -4.03 -29.02
N ASN A 76 22.06 -3.45 -28.10
CA ASN A 76 21.50 -2.72 -26.96
C ASN A 76 21.14 -1.27 -27.34
N ILE A 77 19.92 -1.10 -27.84
CA ILE A 77 19.36 0.20 -28.22
C ILE A 77 19.41 1.23 -27.09
N LEU A 78 19.27 0.83 -25.82
CA LEU A 78 19.33 1.75 -24.68
C LEU A 78 20.72 2.41 -24.55
N VAL A 79 21.78 1.61 -24.74
CA VAL A 79 23.16 2.11 -24.70
C VAL A 79 23.43 3.06 -25.86
N GLU A 80 22.88 2.77 -27.04
CA GLU A 80 22.97 3.65 -28.21
C GLU A 80 22.26 4.98 -27.97
N VAL A 81 21.05 4.96 -27.40
CA VAL A 81 20.30 6.17 -27.03
C VAL A 81 21.09 7.02 -26.03
N VAL A 82 21.63 6.43 -24.97
CA VAL A 82 22.43 7.15 -23.97
C VAL A 82 23.70 7.74 -24.58
N LYS A 83 24.43 6.97 -25.41
CA LYS A 83 25.64 7.46 -26.08
C LYS A 83 25.34 8.57 -27.09
N CYS A 84 24.22 8.48 -27.81
CA CYS A 84 23.76 9.48 -28.76
C CYS A 84 23.43 10.81 -28.05
N ILE A 85 22.63 10.75 -26.98
CA ILE A 85 22.30 11.92 -26.14
C ILE A 85 23.57 12.51 -25.52
N TRP A 86 24.45 11.68 -24.96
CA TRP A 86 25.71 12.12 -24.38
C TRP A 86 26.61 12.81 -25.41
N TYR A 87 26.71 12.26 -26.61
CA TYR A 87 27.47 12.86 -27.71
C TYR A 87 26.93 14.24 -28.09
N ALA A 88 25.61 14.37 -28.25
CA ALA A 88 24.96 15.64 -28.57
C ALA A 88 25.12 16.71 -27.47
N LEU A 89 25.18 16.29 -26.19
CA LEU A 89 25.39 17.18 -25.04
C LEU A 89 26.85 17.63 -24.90
N THR A 90 27.81 16.74 -25.18
CA THR A 90 29.25 17.03 -25.06
C THR A 90 29.78 17.85 -26.23
N HIS A 91 29.28 17.62 -27.43
CA HIS A 91 29.73 18.30 -28.65
C HIS A 91 28.86 19.53 -28.95
N ARG A 92 28.81 20.49 -28.02
CA ARG A 92 28.19 21.82 -28.23
C ARG A 92 29.02 22.63 -29.24
N SER A 93 28.96 22.23 -30.51
CA SER A 93 29.56 22.94 -31.63
C SER A 93 28.81 24.25 -31.91
N GLY A 94 29.51 25.27 -32.40
CA GLY A 94 28.97 26.59 -32.77
C GLY A 94 28.08 26.60 -34.03
N ARG A 95 27.60 25.45 -34.51
CA ARG A 95 26.62 25.36 -35.59
C ARG A 95 25.22 25.66 -35.04
N SER A 96 24.50 26.56 -35.71
CA SER A 96 23.07 26.75 -35.50
C SER A 96 22.35 25.51 -36.03
N VAL A 97 21.88 24.66 -35.13
CA VAL A 97 21.04 23.48 -35.42
C VAL A 97 19.65 23.71 -34.82
N ASP A 98 18.61 23.32 -35.53
CA ASP A 98 17.21 23.52 -35.13
C ASP A 98 16.87 22.75 -33.84
N HIS A 99 17.36 21.50 -33.71
CA HIS A 99 17.28 20.73 -32.49
C HIS A 99 18.68 20.33 -32.00
N TRP A 100 18.91 20.38 -30.67
CA TRP A 100 20.23 20.09 -30.08
C TRP A 100 20.73 18.66 -30.35
N LEU A 101 19.80 17.73 -30.61
CA LEU A 101 20.09 16.33 -30.95
C LEU A 101 20.53 16.13 -32.41
N ASP A 102 20.36 17.12 -33.29
CA ASP A 102 20.80 17.02 -34.70
C ASP A 102 22.33 16.95 -34.80
N ARG A 103 23.02 17.38 -33.74
CA ARG A 103 24.48 17.30 -33.62
C ARG A 103 25.02 15.87 -33.65
N SER A 104 24.19 14.88 -33.30
CA SER A 104 24.58 13.47 -33.31
C SER A 104 24.30 12.75 -34.63
N GLU A 105 23.67 13.42 -35.60
CA GLU A 105 23.29 12.84 -36.88
C GLU A 105 24.51 12.33 -37.67
N ASP A 106 25.62 13.07 -37.66
CA ASP A 106 26.89 12.71 -38.32
C ASP A 106 27.45 11.35 -37.88
N ARG A 107 27.15 10.90 -36.64
CA ARG A 107 27.72 9.67 -36.05
C ARG A 107 26.71 8.54 -35.92
N TYR A 108 25.45 8.87 -35.66
CA TYR A 108 24.41 7.90 -35.29
C TYR A 108 23.29 7.79 -36.33
N GLY A 109 23.32 8.60 -37.39
CA GLY A 109 22.32 8.59 -38.45
C GLY A 109 21.07 9.41 -38.12
N SER A 110 20.40 9.88 -39.16
CA SER A 110 19.20 10.72 -39.08
C SER A 110 18.02 10.00 -38.42
N GLN A 111 17.85 8.71 -38.74
CA GLN A 111 16.74 7.90 -38.25
C GLN A 111 16.78 7.72 -36.73
N LEU A 112 17.92 7.26 -36.18
CA LEU A 112 18.07 7.08 -34.75
C LEU A 112 17.89 8.40 -33.98
N VAL A 113 18.39 9.51 -34.53
CA VAL A 113 18.20 10.84 -33.96
C VAL A 113 16.72 11.23 -33.94
N ASN A 114 15.98 11.00 -35.03
CA ASN A 114 14.55 11.31 -35.10
C ASN A 114 13.72 10.40 -34.17
N ASP A 115 14.06 9.12 -34.08
CA ASP A 115 13.45 8.17 -33.14
C ASP A 115 13.63 8.63 -31.69
N ILE A 116 14.83 9.09 -31.33
CA ILE A 116 15.12 9.63 -30.00
C ILE A 116 14.34 10.92 -29.75
N LYS A 117 14.18 11.81 -30.75
CA LYS A 117 13.33 13.00 -30.60
C LYS A 117 11.88 12.61 -30.31
N SER A 118 11.34 11.63 -31.02
CA SER A 118 9.98 11.13 -30.80
C SER A 118 9.84 10.50 -29.41
N LEU A 119 10.81 9.69 -29.01
CA LEU A 119 10.89 9.12 -27.65
C LEU A 119 10.89 10.24 -26.59
N LEU A 120 11.76 11.24 -26.71
CA LEU A 120 11.86 12.35 -25.75
C LEU A 120 10.54 13.13 -25.62
N LYS A 121 9.80 13.33 -26.71
CA LYS A 121 8.47 13.96 -26.66
C LYS A 121 7.48 13.16 -25.81
N VAL A 122 7.52 11.82 -25.89
CA VAL A 122 6.69 10.95 -25.04
C VAL A 122 7.19 10.96 -23.60
N LEU A 123 8.50 10.97 -23.36
CA LEU A 123 9.08 10.99 -22.01
C LEU A 123 8.76 12.28 -21.23
N VAL A 124 8.55 13.41 -21.92
CA VAL A 124 8.04 14.61 -21.25
C VAL A 124 6.67 14.36 -20.61
N LEU A 125 5.80 13.57 -21.25
CA LEU A 125 4.52 13.17 -20.67
C LEU A 125 4.67 12.16 -19.52
N TYR A 126 5.84 11.55 -19.33
CA TYR A 126 6.09 10.62 -18.22
C TYR A 126 6.47 11.32 -16.92
N ILE A 127 6.84 12.60 -16.96
CA ILE A 127 7.25 13.37 -15.77
C ILE A 127 6.18 13.34 -14.67
N PRO A 128 4.87 13.46 -14.97
CA PRO A 128 3.80 13.41 -13.95
C PRO A 128 3.43 11.98 -13.46
N LEU A 129 3.71 10.94 -14.25
CA LEU A 129 3.30 9.55 -13.96
C LEU A 129 3.72 9.02 -12.58
N PRO A 130 4.93 9.32 -12.04
CA PRO A 130 5.33 8.88 -10.71
C PRO A 130 4.33 9.24 -9.60
N ILE A 131 3.65 10.40 -9.69
CA ILE A 131 2.66 10.80 -8.68
C ILE A 131 1.44 9.88 -8.72
N PHE A 132 0.96 9.52 -9.91
CA PHE A 132 -0.11 8.53 -10.05
C PHE A 132 0.27 7.19 -9.41
N TRP A 133 1.47 6.70 -9.68
CA TRP A 133 1.95 5.44 -9.10
C TRP A 133 2.10 5.52 -7.57
N ALA A 134 2.58 6.64 -7.05
CA ALA A 134 2.65 6.87 -5.61
C ALA A 134 1.28 6.76 -4.93
N LEU A 135 0.21 7.20 -5.59
CA LEU A 135 -1.15 7.03 -5.08
C LEU A 135 -1.67 5.62 -5.31
N TYR A 136 -1.47 5.05 -6.49
CA TYR A 136 -2.01 3.74 -6.82
C TYR A 136 -1.44 2.62 -5.93
N ASP A 137 -0.13 2.64 -5.66
CA ASP A 137 0.55 1.59 -4.88
C ASP A 137 0.23 1.64 -3.37
N GLN A 138 -0.31 2.75 -2.86
CA GLN A 138 -0.80 2.86 -1.47
C GLN A 138 -1.99 1.94 -1.15
N GLN A 139 -2.63 1.33 -2.16
CA GLN A 139 -3.58 0.25 -1.96
C GLN A 139 -2.96 -0.95 -1.22
N GLY A 140 -1.66 -1.18 -1.43
CA GLY A 140 -0.90 -2.26 -0.79
C GLY A 140 -0.42 -1.94 0.62
N SER A 141 -0.34 -0.66 1.00
CA SER A 141 0.20 -0.19 2.28
C SER A 141 -0.83 0.67 3.03
N GLY A 142 -0.95 1.96 2.73
CA GLY A 142 -1.77 2.92 3.46
C GLY A 142 -3.22 2.47 3.64
N TRP A 143 -3.84 1.89 2.61
CA TRP A 143 -5.22 1.39 2.70
C TRP A 143 -5.32 0.06 3.47
N THR A 144 -4.26 -0.73 3.48
CA THR A 144 -4.18 -1.93 4.33
C THR A 144 -4.10 -1.53 5.81
N PHE A 145 -3.29 -0.51 6.15
CA PHE A 145 -3.26 0.05 7.51
C PHE A 145 -4.59 0.70 7.92
N GLN A 146 -5.29 1.33 6.97
CA GLN A 146 -6.65 1.83 7.20
C GLN A 146 -7.61 0.66 7.51
N ALA A 147 -7.53 -0.44 6.76
CA ALA A 147 -8.35 -1.63 6.94
C ALA A 147 -8.09 -2.37 8.27
N VAL A 148 -6.84 -2.36 8.78
CA VAL A 148 -6.47 -2.88 10.10
C VAL A 148 -7.28 -2.22 11.24
N ARG A 149 -7.61 -0.94 11.07
CA ARG A 149 -8.38 -0.16 12.06
C ARG A 149 -9.90 -0.25 11.84
N MET A 150 -10.37 -1.12 10.94
CA MET A 150 -11.79 -1.34 10.63
C MET A 150 -12.31 -2.66 11.20
N ASN A 151 -13.64 -2.77 11.28
CA ASN A 151 -14.33 -4.01 11.63
C ASN A 151 -14.48 -4.87 10.37
N GLY A 152 -13.78 -6.01 10.34
CA GLY A 152 -13.85 -7.00 9.27
C GLY A 152 -14.94 -8.07 9.43
N SER A 153 -15.73 -8.06 10.50
CA SER A 153 -16.71 -9.11 10.79
C SER A 153 -17.97 -8.97 9.91
N LEU A 154 -18.22 -9.97 9.07
CA LEU A 154 -19.47 -10.16 8.33
C LEU A 154 -20.49 -11.04 9.08
N GLY A 155 -20.20 -11.39 10.35
CA GLY A 155 -20.97 -12.34 11.16
C GLY A 155 -20.67 -13.80 10.85
N PHE A 156 -20.54 -14.19 9.57
CA PHE A 156 -20.19 -15.56 9.17
C PHE A 156 -18.71 -15.76 8.85
N TYR A 157 -18.00 -14.69 8.51
CA TYR A 157 -16.60 -14.69 8.15
C TYR A 157 -15.97 -13.34 8.50
N THR A 158 -14.70 -13.33 8.89
CA THR A 158 -13.96 -12.11 9.19
C THR A 158 -13.00 -11.83 8.05
N ILE A 159 -13.22 -10.73 7.32
CA ILE A 159 -12.32 -10.28 6.26
C ILE A 159 -11.03 -9.75 6.91
N LEU A 160 -9.89 -10.32 6.53
CA LEU A 160 -8.60 -9.77 6.94
C LEU A 160 -8.25 -8.51 6.13
N PRO A 161 -7.52 -7.55 6.72
CA PRO A 161 -7.13 -6.30 6.04
C PRO A 161 -6.50 -6.52 4.65
N ASP A 162 -5.53 -7.44 4.57
CA ASP A 162 -4.81 -7.78 3.33
C ASP A 162 -5.74 -8.32 2.22
N GLN A 163 -6.85 -8.97 2.60
CA GLN A 163 -7.81 -9.56 1.64
C GLN A 163 -8.60 -8.49 0.89
N MET A 164 -8.64 -7.25 1.36
CA MET A 164 -9.32 -6.16 0.65
C MET A 164 -8.68 -5.84 -0.70
N GLN A 165 -7.40 -6.17 -0.89
CA GLN A 165 -6.72 -6.01 -2.17
C GLN A 165 -7.31 -6.91 -3.28
N VAL A 166 -8.07 -7.97 -2.93
CA VAL A 166 -8.79 -8.83 -3.91
C VAL A 166 -9.84 -8.03 -4.70
N VAL A 167 -10.36 -6.94 -4.11
CA VAL A 167 -11.37 -6.10 -4.77
C VAL A 167 -10.83 -5.51 -6.08
N ASN A 168 -9.56 -5.12 -6.14
CA ASN A 168 -8.99 -4.50 -7.34
C ASN A 168 -9.00 -5.43 -8.58
N PRO A 169 -8.37 -6.63 -8.58
CA PRO A 169 -8.39 -7.52 -9.74
C PRO A 169 -9.82 -7.97 -10.11
N LEU A 170 -10.74 -8.12 -9.14
CA LEU A 170 -12.14 -8.39 -9.43
C LEU A 170 -12.81 -7.25 -10.20
N LEU A 171 -12.60 -6.01 -9.75
CA LEU A 171 -13.13 -4.83 -10.41
C LEU A 171 -12.49 -4.63 -11.78
N ILE A 172 -11.20 -4.87 -11.96
CA ILE A 172 -10.52 -4.81 -13.27
C ILE A 172 -11.19 -5.75 -14.27
N LEU A 173 -11.41 -7.01 -13.89
CA LEU A 173 -12.06 -8.01 -14.75
C LEU A 173 -13.48 -7.60 -15.15
N ALA A 174 -14.22 -6.93 -14.26
CA ALA A 174 -15.54 -6.40 -14.55
C ALA A 174 -15.51 -5.10 -15.37
N PHE A 175 -14.55 -4.22 -15.10
CA PHE A 175 -14.50 -2.87 -15.64
C PHE A 175 -13.90 -2.83 -17.04
N ILE A 176 -12.92 -3.64 -17.39
CA ILE A 176 -12.37 -3.63 -18.77
C ILE A 176 -13.47 -3.81 -19.83
N PRO A 177 -14.33 -4.86 -19.78
CA PRO A 177 -15.41 -4.99 -20.75
C PRO A 177 -16.43 -3.86 -20.63
N LEU A 178 -16.73 -3.40 -19.41
CA LEU A 178 -17.64 -2.26 -19.20
C LEU A 178 -17.12 -0.97 -19.86
N PHE A 179 -15.84 -0.65 -19.68
CA PHE A 179 -15.22 0.55 -20.22
C PHE A 179 -15.10 0.48 -21.74
N THR A 180 -14.62 -0.64 -22.27
CA THR A 180 -14.37 -0.82 -23.70
C THR A 180 -15.68 -0.87 -24.52
N TYR A 181 -16.68 -1.62 -24.06
CA TYR A 181 -17.91 -1.83 -24.85
C TYR A 181 -19.02 -0.82 -24.55
N TRP A 182 -19.04 -0.21 -23.36
CA TRP A 182 -20.15 0.64 -22.94
C TRP A 182 -19.71 2.07 -22.64
N ILE A 183 -18.81 2.28 -21.68
CA ILE A 183 -18.48 3.63 -21.20
C ILE A 183 -17.79 4.47 -22.27
N TYR A 184 -16.70 3.98 -22.89
CA TYR A 184 -15.98 4.74 -23.92
C TYR A 184 -16.84 5.04 -25.15
N PRO A 185 -17.62 4.09 -25.71
CA PRO A 185 -18.51 4.39 -26.82
C PRO A 185 -19.59 5.42 -26.47
N LEU A 186 -20.16 5.38 -25.26
CA LEU A 186 -21.16 6.35 -24.82
C LEU A 186 -20.55 7.76 -24.64
N LEU A 187 -19.40 7.86 -24.00
CA LEU A 187 -18.68 9.13 -23.86
C LEU A 187 -18.26 9.72 -25.21
N ALA A 188 -17.84 8.86 -26.14
CA ALA A 188 -17.50 9.27 -27.50
C ALA A 188 -18.70 9.86 -28.25
N LYS A 189 -19.91 9.31 -28.06
CA LYS A 189 -21.16 9.90 -28.59
C LYS A 189 -21.42 11.29 -28.00
N CYS A 190 -21.12 11.49 -26.72
CA CYS A 190 -21.19 12.79 -26.04
C CYS A 190 -20.02 13.73 -26.33
N HIS A 191 -19.12 13.38 -27.25
CA HIS A 191 -17.91 14.14 -27.59
C HIS A 191 -16.86 14.29 -26.47
N LEU A 192 -16.93 13.45 -25.43
CA LEU A 192 -16.01 13.44 -24.30
C LEU A 192 -15.01 12.29 -24.41
N LEU A 193 -13.80 12.47 -23.85
CA LEU A 193 -12.77 11.43 -23.68
C LEU A 193 -12.43 10.65 -24.97
N LYS A 194 -12.34 11.37 -26.09
CA LYS A 194 -12.04 10.79 -27.40
C LYS A 194 -10.57 10.39 -27.53
N THR A 195 -9.67 11.15 -26.91
CA THR A 195 -8.23 10.92 -27.02
C THR A 195 -7.68 10.14 -25.82
N PRO A 196 -6.61 9.34 -25.99
CA PRO A 196 -5.96 8.64 -24.89
C PRO A 196 -5.49 9.57 -23.78
N LEU A 197 -4.92 10.74 -24.12
CA LEU A 197 -4.46 11.72 -23.13
C LEU A 197 -5.61 12.32 -22.30
N GLN A 198 -6.78 12.53 -22.89
CA GLN A 198 -7.96 12.97 -22.14
C GLN A 198 -8.42 11.91 -21.14
N ARG A 199 -8.39 10.63 -21.54
CA ARG A 199 -8.70 9.50 -20.64
C ARG A 199 -7.71 9.44 -19.48
N MET A 200 -6.41 9.58 -19.76
CA MET A 200 -5.39 9.63 -18.72
C MET A 200 -5.63 10.80 -17.75
N CYS A 201 -5.85 12.02 -18.23
CA CYS A 201 -6.20 13.16 -17.35
C CYS A 201 -7.40 12.83 -16.45
N CYS A 202 -8.48 12.30 -17.02
CA CYS A 202 -9.68 11.98 -16.25
C CYS A 202 -9.43 10.84 -15.25
N GLY A 203 -8.64 9.84 -15.62
CA GLY A 203 -8.19 8.78 -14.71
C GLY A 203 -7.42 9.35 -13.51
N GLY A 204 -6.52 10.30 -13.73
CA GLY A 204 -5.80 10.90 -12.61
C GLY A 204 -6.66 11.79 -11.71
N PHE A 205 -7.66 12.50 -12.23
CA PHE A 205 -8.65 13.18 -11.38
C PHE A 205 -9.50 12.19 -10.58
N LEU A 206 -9.84 11.02 -11.16
CA LEU A 206 -10.51 9.96 -10.41
C LEU A 206 -9.60 9.41 -9.31
N ALA A 207 -8.29 9.25 -9.55
CA ALA A 207 -7.35 8.85 -8.49
C ALA A 207 -7.33 9.86 -7.34
N ALA A 208 -7.32 11.16 -7.64
CA ALA A 208 -7.45 12.20 -6.62
C ALA A 208 -8.78 12.09 -5.85
N ALA A 209 -9.89 11.82 -6.55
CA ALA A 209 -11.19 11.62 -5.91
C ALA A 209 -11.22 10.37 -5.01
N ALA A 210 -10.57 9.26 -5.40
CA ALA A 210 -10.45 8.06 -4.58
C ALA A 210 -9.71 8.36 -3.27
N PHE A 211 -8.65 9.16 -3.31
CA PHE A 211 -7.91 9.58 -2.12
C PHE A 211 -8.68 10.57 -1.25
N ALA A 212 -9.49 11.46 -1.85
CA ALA A 212 -10.39 12.32 -1.09
C ALA A 212 -11.45 11.50 -0.31
N ILE A 213 -11.98 10.43 -0.94
CA ILE A 213 -12.87 9.48 -0.28
C ILE A 213 -12.14 8.77 0.87
N SER A 214 -10.93 8.27 0.61
CA SER A 214 -10.10 7.58 1.62
C SER A 214 -9.73 8.50 2.80
N ALA A 215 -9.45 9.78 2.55
CA ALA A 215 -9.24 10.77 3.59
C ALA A 215 -10.51 10.96 4.44
N GLY A 216 -11.68 11.03 3.82
CA GLY A 216 -12.97 11.10 4.53
C GLY A 216 -13.25 9.88 5.40
N VAL A 217 -12.96 8.67 4.89
CA VAL A 217 -13.07 7.42 5.67
C VAL A 217 -12.08 7.43 6.84
N SER A 218 -10.85 7.91 6.63
CA SER A 218 -9.84 8.05 7.69
C SER A 218 -10.27 9.01 8.79
N MET A 219 -10.88 10.15 8.44
CA MET A 219 -11.41 11.08 9.44
C MET A 219 -12.49 10.42 10.32
N ALA A 220 -13.36 9.60 9.70
CA ALA A 220 -14.36 8.84 10.44
C ALA A 220 -13.70 7.81 11.38
N LEU A 221 -12.64 7.13 10.92
CA LEU A 221 -11.87 6.18 11.73
C LEU A 221 -11.15 6.85 12.90
N GLU A 222 -10.50 7.98 12.67
CA GLU A 222 -9.76 8.72 13.69
C GLU A 222 -10.66 9.16 14.86
N SER A 223 -11.96 9.40 14.61
CA SER A 223 -12.92 9.70 15.68
C SER A 223 -13.15 8.53 16.65
N THR A 224 -12.76 7.32 16.25
CA THR A 224 -12.88 6.08 17.05
C THR A 224 -11.58 5.67 17.73
N TYR A 225 -10.49 6.41 17.50
CA TYR A 225 -9.18 6.09 18.07
C TYR A 225 -9.13 6.44 19.57
N PRO A 226 -8.32 5.70 20.35
CA PRO A 226 -8.13 6.01 21.76
C PRO A 226 -7.51 7.40 21.93
N VAL A 227 -7.95 8.12 22.96
CA VAL A 227 -7.34 9.39 23.34
C VAL A 227 -6.03 9.11 24.06
N LEU A 228 -4.92 9.32 23.35
CA LEU A 228 -3.57 9.19 23.88
C LEU A 228 -3.17 10.43 24.69
N PRO A 229 -2.39 10.30 25.78
CA PRO A 229 -1.89 11.44 26.54
C PRO A 229 -0.99 12.34 25.67
N GLN A 230 -1.21 13.64 25.72
CA GLN A 230 -0.46 14.62 24.93
C GLN A 230 0.80 15.12 25.66
N ALA A 231 1.56 16.02 25.02
CA ALA A 231 2.70 16.67 25.68
C ALA A 231 2.24 17.43 26.92
N GLY A 232 2.93 17.25 28.05
CA GLY A 232 2.51 17.78 29.35
C GLY A 232 1.42 16.98 30.07
N GLU A 233 1.00 15.82 29.54
CA GLU A 233 0.00 14.96 30.18
C GLU A 233 0.49 13.52 30.38
N ALA A 234 -0.01 12.84 31.41
CA ALA A 234 0.02 11.38 31.54
C ALA A 234 -1.35 10.85 31.92
N GLN A 235 -1.60 9.61 31.52
CA GLN A 235 -2.82 8.90 31.85
C GLN A 235 -2.50 7.83 32.90
N VAL A 236 -3.32 7.71 33.94
CA VAL A 236 -3.14 6.70 34.97
C VAL A 236 -4.42 5.90 35.12
N ARG A 237 -4.27 4.58 35.13
CA ARG A 237 -5.33 3.63 35.47
C ARG A 237 -4.99 2.92 36.76
N ILE A 238 -5.98 2.76 37.63
CA ILE A 238 -5.82 2.09 38.91
C ILE A 238 -6.79 0.93 38.94
N TYR A 239 -6.26 -0.24 39.30
CA TYR A 239 -6.99 -1.49 39.42
C TYR A 239 -6.85 -1.98 40.86
N ASP A 240 -7.92 -1.89 41.64
CA ASP A 240 -7.95 -2.43 43.00
C ASP A 240 -8.53 -3.85 42.99
N THR A 241 -7.63 -4.83 42.99
CA THR A 241 -7.93 -6.26 43.11
C THR A 241 -7.82 -6.78 44.54
N SER A 242 -7.40 -5.94 45.48
CA SER A 242 -7.39 -6.31 46.89
C SER A 242 -8.80 -6.20 47.51
N ASN A 243 -9.67 -5.37 46.92
CA ASN A 243 -10.99 -4.98 47.45
C ASN A 243 -10.92 -4.52 48.92
N SER A 244 -9.77 -4.02 49.38
CA SER A 244 -9.55 -3.63 50.77
C SER A 244 -9.56 -2.13 50.98
N HIS A 245 -9.65 -1.34 49.92
CA HIS A 245 -9.64 0.12 49.98
C HIS A 245 -11.05 0.63 49.64
N ASP A 246 -11.61 1.51 50.47
CA ASP A 246 -12.95 2.09 50.25
C ASP A 246 -12.90 3.27 49.27
N SER A 247 -11.85 4.10 49.38
CA SER A 247 -11.52 5.16 48.44
C SER A 247 -10.00 5.40 48.46
N PHE A 248 -9.48 6.06 47.43
CA PHE A 248 -8.08 6.49 47.46
C PHE A 248 -7.96 7.96 47.10
N THR A 249 -6.90 8.55 47.64
CA THR A 249 -6.57 9.95 47.45
C THR A 249 -5.27 10.10 46.71
N PHE A 250 -5.31 10.76 45.57
CA PHE A 250 -4.08 11.16 44.91
C PHE A 250 -3.85 12.65 45.10
N VAL A 251 -2.58 13.03 45.24
CA VAL A 251 -2.15 14.41 45.40
C VAL A 251 -1.25 14.77 44.22
N ASN A 252 -1.71 15.72 43.41
CA ASN A 252 -0.89 16.33 42.35
C ASN A 252 -0.88 17.84 42.56
N ASN A 253 0.30 18.47 42.65
CA ASN A 253 0.46 19.90 42.88
C ASN A 253 -0.44 20.46 44.01
N ASN A 254 -0.48 19.77 45.16
CA ASN A 254 -1.32 20.08 46.34
C ASN A 254 -2.84 20.01 46.13
N THR A 255 -3.31 19.51 44.98
CA THR A 255 -4.72 19.23 44.74
C THR A 255 -4.99 17.78 45.07
N GLN A 256 -5.87 17.55 46.04
CA GLN A 256 -6.28 16.22 46.47
C GLN A 256 -7.55 15.82 45.73
N TYR A 257 -7.55 14.62 45.18
CA TYR A 257 -8.69 14.08 44.46
C TYR A 257 -9.10 12.77 45.13
N GLN A 258 -10.39 12.66 45.44
CA GLN A 258 -11.00 11.44 45.96
C GLN A 258 -11.50 10.62 44.79
N VAL A 259 -11.25 9.32 44.85
CA VAL A 259 -11.62 8.40 43.78
C VAL A 259 -12.25 7.14 44.38
N ASP A 260 -13.35 6.71 43.78
CA ASP A 260 -14.08 5.51 44.17
C ASP A 260 -13.23 4.24 43.99
N SER A 261 -13.44 3.28 44.87
CA SER A 261 -12.72 2.00 44.88
C SER A 261 -13.02 1.12 43.66
N GLY A 262 -12.07 0.24 43.33
CA GLY A 262 -12.20 -0.77 42.28
C GLY A 262 -11.50 -0.43 40.97
N TYR A 263 -11.92 0.64 40.27
CA TYR A 263 -11.26 1.07 39.03
C TYR A 263 -11.35 2.57 38.80
N PHE A 264 -10.24 3.15 38.37
CA PHE A 264 -10.16 4.53 37.98
C PHE A 264 -9.32 4.73 36.74
N MET A 265 -9.68 5.75 35.98
CA MET A 265 -8.91 6.25 34.86
C MET A 265 -8.96 7.78 34.90
N GLY A 266 -7.78 8.39 34.93
CA GLY A 266 -7.63 9.85 34.90
C GLY A 266 -6.48 10.26 34.00
N THR A 267 -6.64 11.41 33.34
CA THR A 267 -5.54 12.09 32.65
C THR A 267 -5.12 13.30 33.48
N PHE A 268 -3.82 13.43 33.69
CA PHE A 268 -3.21 14.42 34.57
C PHE A 268 -2.20 15.26 33.83
N LYS A 269 -2.21 16.56 34.10
CA LYS A 269 -1.13 17.45 33.67
C LYS A 269 0.09 17.21 34.55
N ILE A 270 1.23 17.06 33.91
CA ILE A 270 2.52 16.82 34.54
C ILE A 270 3.36 18.10 34.42
N ASP A 271 3.50 18.80 35.54
CA ASP A 271 4.48 19.88 35.69
C ASP A 271 5.75 19.42 36.42
N ASN A 272 5.64 18.38 37.28
CA ASN A 272 6.72 17.75 38.05
C ASN A 272 6.80 16.25 37.72
N GLU A 273 8.00 15.67 37.70
CA GLU A 273 8.26 14.29 37.26
C GLU A 273 7.72 13.18 38.20
N GLU A 274 7.04 13.49 39.31
CA GLU A 274 6.52 12.50 40.27
C GLU A 274 5.04 12.72 40.62
N LEU A 275 4.26 11.63 40.53
CA LEU A 275 2.92 11.56 41.11
C LEU A 275 2.94 10.72 42.39
N LYS A 276 2.25 11.20 43.43
CA LYS A 276 2.12 10.52 44.72
C LYS A 276 0.68 10.10 44.94
N PHE A 277 0.48 8.80 45.06
CA PHE A 277 -0.82 8.20 45.34
C PHE A 277 -0.84 7.68 46.77
N GLN A 278 -1.81 8.13 47.55
CA GLN A 278 -2.02 7.71 48.92
C GLN A 278 -3.31 6.87 49.01
N PHE A 279 -3.14 5.60 49.33
CA PHE A 279 -4.18 4.60 49.54
C PHE A 279 -4.33 4.40 51.04
N ASP A 280 -5.51 4.75 51.57
CA ASP A 280 -5.79 4.82 53.00
C ASP A 280 -4.72 5.58 53.81
N SER A 281 -4.69 5.40 55.13
CA SER A 281 -3.73 6.09 56.00
C SER A 281 -2.29 5.56 55.90
N ASN A 282 -2.06 4.40 55.26
CA ASN A 282 -0.81 3.62 55.41
C ASN A 282 -0.10 3.19 54.11
N VAL A 283 -0.73 3.23 52.93
CA VAL A 283 -0.11 2.75 51.68
C VAL A 283 0.16 3.92 50.74
N ILE A 284 1.43 4.27 50.55
CA ILE A 284 1.84 5.33 49.63
C ILE A 284 2.60 4.70 48.46
N VAL A 285 2.11 4.92 47.24
CA VAL A 285 2.81 4.54 46.00
C VAL A 285 3.30 5.80 45.34
N ASN A 286 4.62 5.93 45.23
CA ASN A 286 5.28 7.01 44.50
C ASN A 286 5.91 6.43 43.25
N PHE A 287 5.67 7.03 42.10
CA PHE A 287 6.39 6.68 40.89
C PHE A 287 6.56 7.89 39.99
N ALA A 288 7.70 7.91 39.30
CA ALA A 288 8.01 8.92 38.32
C ALA A 288 7.13 8.72 37.09
N VAL A 289 6.55 9.81 36.60
CA VAL A 289 5.73 9.80 35.38
C VAL A 289 6.39 10.61 34.28
N THR A 290 6.41 10.05 33.08
CA THR A 290 6.84 10.72 31.87
C THR A 290 5.64 11.23 31.09
N GLN A 291 5.80 12.37 30.45
CA GLN A 291 4.79 12.93 29.55
C GLN A 291 4.50 11.97 28.38
N LYS A 292 3.32 12.09 27.76
CA LYS A 292 2.87 11.22 26.66
C LYS A 292 2.83 9.72 26.99
N THR A 293 2.73 9.37 28.27
CA THR A 293 2.78 7.97 28.72
C THR A 293 1.53 7.61 29.52
N ALA A 294 1.00 6.41 29.28
CA ALA A 294 -0.06 5.84 30.10
C ALA A 294 0.54 4.84 31.12
N TYR A 295 0.00 4.82 32.33
CA TYR A 295 0.46 3.97 33.42
C TYR A 295 -0.69 3.18 34.01
N GLY A 296 -0.41 1.94 34.41
CA GLY A 296 -1.32 1.13 35.22
C GLY A 296 -0.73 0.93 36.62
N ILE A 297 -1.58 1.11 37.64
CA ILE A 297 -1.30 0.76 39.03
C ILE A 297 -2.21 -0.39 39.41
N PHE A 298 -1.65 -1.44 39.98
CA PHE A 298 -2.36 -2.67 40.28
C PHE A 298 -1.96 -3.21 41.66
N PHE A 299 -2.92 -3.65 42.47
CA PHE A 299 -2.66 -4.13 43.83
C PHE A 299 -2.56 -5.65 43.91
N THR A 300 -1.41 -6.14 44.37
CA THR A 300 -1.14 -7.57 44.55
C THR A 300 -1.05 -7.95 46.02
N SER A 301 -0.93 -9.26 46.29
CA SER A 301 -0.50 -9.79 47.59
C SER A 301 0.84 -9.21 48.11
N LYS A 302 1.69 -8.67 47.22
CA LYS A 302 2.99 -8.06 47.54
C LYS A 302 2.94 -6.53 47.62
N GLY A 303 1.75 -5.92 47.51
CA GLY A 303 1.55 -4.47 47.48
C GLY A 303 1.26 -3.92 46.08
N GLY A 304 1.26 -2.59 45.96
CA GLY A 304 1.02 -1.89 44.69
C GLY A 304 2.17 -2.04 43.71
N GLN A 305 1.88 -2.51 42.50
CA GLN A 305 2.80 -2.62 41.37
C GLN A 305 2.42 -1.57 40.32
N THR A 306 3.42 -1.05 39.59
CA THR A 306 3.21 -0.10 38.50
C THR A 306 3.79 -0.64 37.20
N TYR A 307 3.15 -0.32 36.09
CA TYR A 307 3.62 -0.70 34.76
C TYR A 307 3.27 0.37 33.73
N ILE A 308 4.00 0.39 32.62
CA ILE A 308 3.70 1.26 31.48
C ILE A 308 2.57 0.61 30.67
N ASP A 309 1.48 1.34 30.52
CA ASP A 309 0.29 0.86 29.83
C ASP A 309 0.34 1.27 28.35
N ASN A 310 0.01 0.34 27.45
CA ASN A 310 -0.21 0.66 26.05
C ASN A 310 -1.71 0.67 25.78
N VAL A 311 -2.22 1.82 25.38
CA VAL A 311 -3.65 2.09 25.20
C VAL A 311 -4.02 2.19 23.72
N ASP A 312 -3.03 2.17 22.84
CA ASP A 312 -3.30 2.12 21.42
C ASP A 312 -3.89 0.75 21.05
N LYS A 313 -4.57 0.70 19.90
CA LYS A 313 -4.92 -0.57 19.28
C LYS A 313 -3.66 -1.18 18.69
N SER A 314 -3.68 -2.49 18.52
CA SER A 314 -2.60 -3.23 17.89
C SER A 314 -2.29 -2.75 16.46
N ASP A 315 -1.04 -2.94 16.07
CA ASP A 315 -0.57 -2.63 14.71
C ASP A 315 -1.05 -3.65 13.67
N ASP A 316 -1.43 -4.85 14.10
CA ASP A 316 -1.96 -5.94 13.28
C ASP A 316 -3.50 -6.02 13.28
N GLY A 317 -4.17 -5.26 14.15
CA GLY A 317 -5.63 -5.18 14.25
C GLY A 317 -6.27 -6.26 15.13
N TYR A 318 -5.49 -7.19 15.67
CA TYR A 318 -5.98 -8.24 16.56
C TYR A 318 -6.27 -7.70 17.97
N PRO A 319 -7.25 -8.28 18.68
CA PRO A 319 -7.54 -7.86 20.04
C PRO A 319 -6.34 -8.11 20.96
N LEU A 320 -6.08 -7.15 21.86
CA LEU A 320 -5.03 -7.25 22.86
C LEU A 320 -5.66 -7.55 24.22
N VAL A 321 -5.09 -8.49 24.97
CA VAL A 321 -5.55 -8.85 26.31
C VAL A 321 -4.40 -8.83 27.31
N ARG A 322 -4.66 -8.30 28.50
CA ARG A 322 -3.80 -8.42 29.68
C ARG A 322 -4.57 -9.08 30.80
N VAL A 323 -3.90 -9.95 31.56
CA VAL A 323 -4.43 -10.49 32.81
C VAL A 323 -3.64 -9.89 33.99
N LEU A 324 -4.35 -9.33 34.96
CA LEU A 324 -3.80 -8.78 36.19
C LEU A 324 -4.43 -9.51 37.37
N ALA A 325 -3.66 -10.38 38.03
CA ALA A 325 -4.16 -11.19 39.13
C ALA A 325 -3.52 -10.86 40.47
N TYR A 326 -4.33 -10.87 41.55
CA TYR A 326 -3.88 -10.54 42.89
C TYR A 326 -2.75 -11.48 43.38
N ASP A 327 -2.85 -12.77 43.04
CA ASP A 327 -1.76 -13.74 43.15
C ASP A 327 -1.00 -13.80 41.82
N GLN A 328 0.31 -13.55 41.89
CA GLN A 328 1.19 -13.50 40.72
C GLN A 328 1.92 -14.82 40.45
N SER A 329 1.65 -15.88 41.22
CA SER A 329 2.34 -17.17 41.10
C SER A 329 1.65 -18.17 40.17
N THR A 330 0.56 -17.78 39.49
CA THR A 330 -0.29 -18.65 38.67
C THR A 330 -0.20 -18.32 37.17
N SER A 331 -0.38 -19.31 36.32
CA SER A 331 -0.70 -19.09 34.91
C SER A 331 -2.21 -19.25 34.67
N PHE A 332 -2.73 -18.49 33.71
CA PHE A 332 -4.14 -18.47 33.35
C PHE A 332 -4.30 -18.88 31.90
N VAL A 333 -5.25 -19.77 31.63
CA VAL A 333 -5.53 -20.22 30.27
C VAL A 333 -6.84 -19.59 29.80
N LEU A 334 -6.74 -18.71 28.81
CA LEU A 334 -7.89 -18.20 28.07
C LEU A 334 -8.32 -19.25 27.05
N GLN A 335 -9.54 -19.78 27.24
CA GLN A 335 -10.09 -20.81 26.36
C GLN A 335 -10.94 -20.20 25.26
N HIS A 336 -10.67 -20.58 24.02
CA HIS A 336 -11.46 -20.22 22.84
C HIS A 336 -11.75 -21.47 21.99
N SER A 337 -12.79 -21.42 21.17
CA SER A 337 -13.23 -22.56 20.34
C SER A 337 -12.15 -23.12 19.40
N LYS A 338 -11.18 -22.28 19.01
CA LYS A 338 -10.09 -22.62 18.08
C LYS A 338 -8.71 -22.71 18.73
N GLN A 339 -8.51 -22.07 19.88
CA GLN A 339 -7.19 -21.97 20.51
C GLN A 339 -7.31 -21.80 22.03
N ASN A 340 -6.24 -22.16 22.75
CA ASN A 340 -6.05 -21.83 24.15
C ASN A 340 -4.81 -20.96 24.28
N VAL A 341 -4.91 -19.84 24.99
CA VAL A 341 -3.80 -18.89 25.18
C VAL A 341 -3.43 -18.88 26.66
N GLU A 342 -2.19 -19.25 26.97
CA GLU A 342 -1.66 -19.20 28.33
C GLU A 342 -1.04 -17.82 28.61
N ILE A 343 -1.42 -17.21 29.73
CA ILE A 343 -0.94 -15.90 30.18
C ILE A 343 -0.47 -16.01 31.62
N GLU A 344 0.77 -15.61 31.87
CA GLU A 344 1.35 -15.59 33.21
C GLU A 344 0.84 -14.38 34.02
N ALA A 345 0.42 -14.59 35.26
CA ALA A 345 -0.12 -13.56 36.15
C ALA A 345 0.86 -12.40 36.45
N GLY A 346 2.17 -12.65 36.32
CA GLY A 346 3.23 -11.66 36.52
C GLY A 346 3.59 -10.85 35.27
N ASN A 347 3.01 -11.17 34.12
CA ASN A 347 3.32 -10.48 32.87
C ASN A 347 2.37 -9.29 32.66
N PHE A 348 2.92 -8.07 32.74
CA PHE A 348 2.17 -6.84 32.52
C PHE A 348 2.08 -6.44 31.04
N ASN A 349 2.62 -7.24 30.12
CA ASN A 349 2.51 -6.96 28.69
C ASN A 349 1.13 -7.36 28.16
N LEU A 350 0.77 -6.76 27.04
CA LEU A 350 -0.41 -7.14 26.28
C LEU A 350 -0.07 -8.35 25.41
N THR A 351 -0.95 -9.36 25.42
CA THR A 351 -0.90 -10.52 24.56
C THR A 351 -1.90 -10.33 23.43
N SER A 352 -1.45 -10.47 22.17
CA SER A 352 -2.33 -10.44 21.00
C SER A 352 -3.10 -11.75 20.88
N LEU A 353 -4.38 -11.67 20.56
CA LEU A 353 -5.24 -12.83 20.35
C LEU A 353 -5.54 -13.02 18.86
N SER A 354 -5.12 -14.15 18.30
CA SER A 354 -5.28 -14.48 16.87
C SER A 354 -6.72 -14.64 16.38
N TYR A 355 -7.69 -14.81 17.29
CA TYR A 355 -9.10 -14.96 16.94
C TYR A 355 -10.00 -14.05 17.78
N THR A 356 -11.03 -13.52 17.14
CA THR A 356 -12.15 -12.83 17.79
C THR A 356 -13.24 -13.80 18.24
N GLY A 357 -14.12 -13.33 19.12
CA GLY A 357 -15.28 -14.08 19.61
C GLY A 357 -15.21 -14.34 21.11
N SER A 358 -15.86 -15.40 21.54
CA SER A 358 -16.06 -15.65 22.97
C SER A 358 -14.93 -16.43 23.60
N TYR A 359 -14.27 -15.81 24.58
CA TYR A 359 -13.24 -16.41 25.41
C TYR A 359 -13.79 -16.73 26.80
N LYS A 360 -13.21 -17.75 27.43
CA LYS A 360 -13.53 -18.13 28.80
C LYS A 360 -12.28 -18.13 29.67
N LEU A 361 -12.43 -17.62 30.89
CA LEU A 361 -11.44 -17.73 31.94
C LEU A 361 -12.15 -18.15 33.24
N GLY A 362 -11.91 -19.39 33.68
CA GLY A 362 -12.74 -20.00 34.72
C GLY A 362 -14.20 -20.07 34.28
N ASP A 363 -15.11 -19.55 35.10
CA ASP A 363 -16.55 -19.50 34.82
C ASP A 363 -16.98 -18.24 34.04
N THR A 364 -16.10 -17.25 33.88
CA THR A 364 -16.42 -15.97 33.23
C THR A 364 -16.20 -16.07 31.73
N GLN A 365 -17.25 -15.77 30.97
CA GLN A 365 -17.25 -15.68 29.51
C GLN A 365 -17.31 -14.22 29.06
N PHE A 366 -16.47 -13.84 28.09
CA PHE A 366 -16.41 -12.49 27.54
C PHE A 366 -16.05 -12.51 26.06
N ASP A 367 -16.53 -11.52 25.31
CA ASP A 367 -16.28 -11.41 23.88
C ASP A 367 -15.17 -10.40 23.59
N VAL A 368 -14.29 -10.76 22.67
CA VAL A 368 -13.21 -9.90 22.17
C VAL A 368 -13.36 -9.67 20.67
N ASP A 369 -13.25 -8.40 20.27
CA ASP A 369 -13.43 -7.93 18.90
C ASP A 369 -12.16 -7.24 18.39
N LEU A 370 -12.02 -7.15 17.06
CA LEU A 370 -10.85 -6.55 16.40
C LEU A 370 -10.56 -5.14 16.89
N GLY A 371 -9.28 -4.84 17.11
CA GLY A 371 -8.77 -3.56 17.60
C GLY A 371 -9.18 -3.20 19.03
N GLY A 372 -9.82 -4.11 19.77
CA GLY A 372 -10.15 -3.92 21.18
C GLY A 372 -8.97 -4.25 22.08
N THR A 373 -8.75 -3.43 23.11
CA THR A 373 -7.75 -3.71 24.16
C THR A 373 -8.50 -3.97 25.47
N TYR A 374 -8.26 -5.13 26.08
CA TYR A 374 -8.97 -5.60 27.27
C TYR A 374 -8.00 -5.89 28.41
N THR A 375 -8.36 -5.47 29.62
CA THR A 375 -7.67 -5.85 30.85
C THR A 375 -8.62 -6.70 31.68
N ILE A 376 -8.18 -7.91 32.01
CA ILE A 376 -8.87 -8.85 32.87
C ILE A 376 -8.23 -8.75 34.24
N THR A 377 -9.01 -8.39 35.26
CA THR A 377 -8.54 -8.32 36.65
C THR A 377 -9.12 -9.48 37.44
N ILE A 378 -8.27 -10.17 38.21
CA ILE A 378 -8.66 -11.26 39.13
C ILE A 378 -8.37 -10.80 40.54
N ASP A 379 -9.43 -10.64 41.33
CA ASP A 379 -9.33 -10.12 42.69
C ASP A 379 -8.92 -11.19 43.72
N LYS A 380 -8.73 -10.78 44.97
CA LYS A 380 -8.37 -11.66 46.10
C LYS A 380 -9.36 -12.81 46.33
N ASN A 381 -10.63 -12.65 45.91
CA ASN A 381 -11.67 -13.66 46.03
C ASN A 381 -11.78 -14.54 44.76
N ASN A 382 -10.85 -14.40 43.81
CA ASN A 382 -10.87 -15.01 42.50
C ASN A 382 -12.06 -14.57 41.62
N ASP A 383 -12.65 -13.41 41.88
CA ASP A 383 -13.66 -12.83 40.98
C ASP A 383 -12.97 -12.21 39.76
N VAL A 384 -13.49 -12.52 38.58
CA VAL A 384 -12.90 -12.14 37.29
C VAL A 384 -13.71 -10.99 36.70
N LYS A 385 -13.08 -9.82 36.57
CA LYS A 385 -13.69 -8.63 35.96
C LYS A 385 -12.95 -8.28 34.67
N VAL A 386 -13.68 -8.20 33.56
CA VAL A 386 -13.14 -7.82 32.26
C VAL A 386 -13.46 -6.36 31.98
N ARG A 387 -12.44 -5.57 31.60
CA ARG A 387 -12.58 -4.14 31.30
C ARG A 387 -12.03 -3.85 29.91
N THR A 388 -12.84 -3.17 29.10
CA THR A 388 -12.40 -2.64 27.81
C THR A 388 -11.67 -1.33 28.03
N ILE A 389 -10.37 -1.33 27.77
CA ILE A 389 -9.49 -0.15 27.85
C ILE A 389 -9.63 0.70 26.61
N THR A 390 -9.60 0.04 25.45
CA THR A 390 -9.76 0.66 24.14
C THR A 390 -10.86 -0.05 23.41
N LYS A 391 -11.83 0.73 22.91
CA LYS A 391 -13.01 0.19 22.24
C LYS A 391 -12.59 -0.51 20.93
N PRO A 392 -13.23 -1.64 20.58
CA PRO A 392 -13.03 -2.30 19.30
C PRO A 392 -13.30 -1.40 18.09
N ASN A 393 -12.86 -1.84 16.92
CA ASN A 393 -13.15 -1.20 15.65
C ASN A 393 -14.67 -1.23 15.40
N SER A 394 -15.25 -0.07 15.10
CA SER A 394 -16.70 0.07 14.87
C SER A 394 -17.06 0.37 13.42
N VAL A 395 -16.16 0.99 12.65
CA VAL A 395 -16.39 1.31 11.23
C VAL A 395 -16.17 0.05 10.39
N HIS A 396 -17.19 -0.34 9.61
CA HIS A 396 -17.16 -1.56 8.82
C HIS A 396 -16.21 -1.47 7.61
N ILE A 397 -15.45 -2.53 7.33
CA ILE A 397 -14.41 -2.59 6.28
C ILE A 397 -14.95 -2.31 4.86
N LEU A 398 -16.23 -2.57 4.61
CA LEU A 398 -16.89 -2.30 3.32
C LEU A 398 -16.93 -0.81 2.93
N TRP A 399 -16.69 0.11 3.87
CA TRP A 399 -16.51 1.53 3.56
C TRP A 399 -15.26 1.83 2.71
N LEU A 400 -14.38 0.84 2.51
CA LEU A 400 -13.28 0.91 1.54
C LEU A 400 -13.73 0.64 0.10
N LEU A 401 -14.90 0.02 -0.14
CA LEU A 401 -15.33 -0.31 -1.50
C LEU A 401 -15.46 0.92 -2.42
N PRO A 402 -15.99 2.09 -1.98
CA PRO A 402 -16.09 3.26 -2.84
C PRO A 402 -14.73 3.76 -3.35
N GLN A 403 -13.70 3.82 -2.50
CA GLN A 403 -12.36 4.24 -2.93
C GLN A 403 -11.72 3.20 -3.88
N TYR A 404 -11.91 1.90 -3.63
CA TYR A 404 -11.46 0.84 -4.56
C TYR A 404 -12.16 0.94 -5.92
N PHE A 405 -13.47 1.17 -5.94
CA PHE A 405 -14.22 1.36 -7.19
C PHE A 405 -13.67 2.53 -8.02
N VAL A 406 -13.40 3.67 -7.37
CA VAL A 406 -12.92 4.87 -8.07
C VAL A 406 -11.45 4.71 -8.51
N ILE A 407 -10.57 4.12 -7.69
CA ILE A 407 -9.16 3.93 -8.08
C ILE A 407 -9.00 2.88 -9.19
N THR A 408 -9.82 1.82 -9.22
CA THR A 408 -9.76 0.85 -10.33
C THR A 408 -10.24 1.48 -11.65
N ALA A 409 -11.28 2.32 -11.60
CA ALA A 409 -11.67 3.11 -12.77
C ALA A 409 -10.54 4.05 -13.22
N ALA A 410 -9.86 4.70 -12.27
CA ALA A 410 -8.69 5.53 -12.54
C ALA A 410 -7.55 4.74 -13.20
N GLU A 411 -7.25 3.54 -12.72
CA GLU A 411 -6.22 2.64 -13.26
C GLU A 411 -6.48 2.31 -14.74
N ILE A 412 -7.70 1.94 -15.09
CA ILE A 412 -8.04 1.59 -16.48
C ILE A 412 -7.87 2.80 -17.41
N MET A 413 -8.28 3.98 -16.94
CA MET A 413 -8.21 5.20 -17.72
C MET A 413 -6.79 5.77 -17.81
N PHE A 414 -5.95 5.52 -16.81
CA PHE A 414 -4.59 6.08 -16.72
C PHE A 414 -3.51 5.07 -17.13
N SER A 415 -3.41 3.94 -16.44
CA SER A 415 -2.35 2.93 -16.62
C SER A 415 -2.50 2.17 -17.94
N ILE A 416 -3.66 1.53 -18.16
CA ILE A 416 -3.89 0.72 -19.38
C ILE A 416 -3.81 1.60 -20.63
N THR A 417 -4.53 2.73 -20.59
CA THR A 417 -4.54 3.68 -21.71
C THR A 417 -3.17 4.34 -21.92
N GLY A 418 -2.44 4.64 -20.84
CA GLY A 418 -1.10 5.24 -20.92
C GLY A 418 -0.07 4.31 -21.56
N LEU A 419 -0.14 3.02 -21.25
CA LEU A 419 0.70 2.02 -21.90
C LEU A 419 0.39 1.93 -23.40
N GLU A 420 -0.90 1.80 -23.76
CA GLU A 420 -1.35 1.75 -25.16
C GLU A 420 -0.94 2.99 -25.95
N PHE A 421 -1.16 4.18 -25.38
CA PHE A 421 -0.72 5.45 -25.94
C PHE A 421 0.78 5.44 -26.21
N SER A 422 1.57 5.07 -25.21
CA SER A 422 3.02 5.08 -25.32
C SER A 422 3.53 4.12 -26.39
N TYR A 423 2.92 2.95 -26.53
CA TYR A 423 3.25 2.00 -27.59
C TYR A 423 2.88 2.51 -28.98
N SER A 424 1.77 3.24 -29.13
CA SER A 424 1.35 3.80 -30.42
C SER A 424 2.21 4.98 -30.87
N GLN A 425 2.70 5.79 -29.92
CA GLN A 425 3.49 6.99 -30.21
C GLN A 425 4.99 6.70 -30.31
N ALA A 426 5.46 5.53 -29.88
CA ALA A 426 6.85 5.13 -29.94
C ALA A 426 7.24 4.54 -31.30
N PRO A 427 8.42 4.92 -31.85
CA PRO A 427 9.04 4.20 -32.95
C PRO A 427 9.21 2.70 -32.63
N SER A 428 9.17 1.85 -33.66
CA SER A 428 9.26 0.39 -33.53
C SER A 428 10.56 -0.07 -32.83
N THR A 429 11.65 0.66 -33.04
CA THR A 429 12.99 0.48 -32.45
C THR A 429 13.05 0.84 -30.96
N MET A 430 12.18 1.75 -30.49
CA MET A 430 12.25 2.38 -29.16
C MET A 430 11.27 1.79 -28.12
N LYS A 431 10.39 0.88 -28.53
CA LYS A 431 9.35 0.30 -27.65
C LYS A 431 9.91 -0.30 -26.36
N SER A 432 11.07 -0.97 -26.41
CA SER A 432 11.71 -1.55 -25.22
C SER A 432 12.28 -0.50 -24.28
N VAL A 433 12.87 0.58 -24.80
CA VAL A 433 13.40 1.70 -24.01
C VAL A 433 12.26 2.41 -23.29
N LEU A 434 11.17 2.66 -24.02
CA LEU A 434 9.99 3.31 -23.48
C LEU A 434 9.32 2.45 -22.39
N GLN A 435 9.21 1.13 -22.57
CA GLN A 435 8.70 0.22 -21.54
C GLN A 435 9.57 0.25 -20.27
N ALA A 436 10.89 0.27 -20.42
CA ALA A 436 11.82 0.34 -19.28
C ALA A 436 11.66 1.66 -18.51
N LEU A 437 11.52 2.78 -19.23
CA LEU A 437 11.32 4.10 -18.63
C LEU A 437 9.92 4.24 -18.00
N PHE A 438 8.90 3.58 -18.56
CA PHE A 438 7.57 3.51 -17.95
C PHE A 438 7.63 2.82 -16.58
N LEU A 439 8.28 1.65 -16.48
CA LEU A 439 8.48 0.96 -15.20
C LEU A 439 9.34 1.78 -14.21
N LEU A 440 10.28 2.57 -14.74
CA LEU A 440 11.07 3.48 -13.91
C LEU A 440 10.19 4.57 -13.26
N THR A 441 9.11 5.01 -13.91
CA THR A 441 8.16 5.95 -13.28
C THR A 441 7.48 5.34 -12.06
N THR A 442 7.15 4.04 -12.09
CA THR A 442 6.61 3.30 -10.94
C THR A 442 7.61 3.24 -9.80
N ALA A 443 8.90 3.00 -10.10
CA ALA A 443 9.95 3.01 -9.08
C ALA A 443 10.10 4.39 -8.41
N PHE A 444 10.05 5.48 -9.18
CA PHE A 444 10.05 6.83 -8.62
C PHE A 444 8.80 7.13 -7.80
N GLY A 445 7.62 6.64 -8.20
CA GLY A 445 6.39 6.76 -7.41
C GLY A 445 6.53 6.11 -6.04
N ASN A 446 7.06 4.89 -5.99
CA ASN A 446 7.33 4.20 -4.72
C ASN A 446 8.37 4.92 -3.85
N LEU A 447 9.36 5.58 -4.46
CA LEU A 447 10.32 6.40 -3.70
C LEU A 447 9.63 7.62 -3.04
N ILE A 448 8.66 8.24 -3.71
CA ILE A 448 7.89 9.35 -3.15
C ILE A 448 7.10 8.89 -1.92
N ILE A 449 6.51 7.69 -1.95
CA ILE A 449 5.84 7.09 -0.79
C ILE A 449 6.80 7.02 0.40
N VAL A 450 7.97 6.41 0.22
CA VAL A 450 8.98 6.24 1.29
C VAL A 450 9.42 7.59 1.86
N LEU A 451 9.62 8.61 1.01
CA LEU A 451 10.01 9.95 1.46
C LEU A 451 8.92 10.62 2.30
N ILE A 452 7.65 10.51 1.90
CA ILE A 452 6.53 11.12 2.64
C ILE A 452 6.32 10.39 3.98
N GLU A 453 6.29 9.05 3.96
CA GLU A 453 6.06 8.24 5.16
C GLU A 453 7.20 8.36 6.19
N SER A 454 8.46 8.41 5.73
CA SER A 454 9.61 8.60 6.62
C SER A 454 9.68 9.99 7.24
N ALA A 455 9.14 11.01 6.56
CA ALA A 455 9.13 12.37 7.06
C ALA A 455 8.16 12.59 8.23
N LYS A 456 7.18 11.68 8.45
CA LYS A 456 6.15 11.77 9.51
C LYS A 456 5.57 13.19 9.64
N ILE A 457 5.21 13.77 8.49
CA ILE A 457 4.81 15.17 8.37
C ILE A 457 3.55 15.45 9.20
N PHE A 458 2.62 14.50 9.21
CA PHE A 458 1.37 14.59 9.93
C PHE A 458 1.23 13.46 10.95
N GLU A 459 0.62 13.76 12.10
CA GLU A 459 0.26 12.75 13.10
C GLU A 459 -0.97 11.93 12.69
N LYS A 460 -1.79 12.50 11.79
CA LYS A 460 -3.08 11.94 11.35
C LYS A 460 -2.99 11.41 9.93
N GLN A 461 -3.39 10.16 9.74
CA GLN A 461 -3.40 9.50 8.44
C GLN A 461 -4.31 10.20 7.41
N SER A 462 -5.43 10.78 7.86
CA SER A 462 -6.31 11.56 6.97
C SER A 462 -5.59 12.72 6.28
N ASN A 463 -4.67 13.38 6.98
CA ASN A 463 -3.89 14.49 6.42
C ASN A 463 -2.89 14.02 5.36
N ASP A 464 -2.29 12.84 5.53
CA ASP A 464 -1.44 12.24 4.49
C ASP A 464 -2.25 11.98 3.21
N PHE A 465 -3.46 11.43 3.33
CA PHE A 465 -4.34 11.20 2.18
C PHE A 465 -4.83 12.50 1.53
N PHE A 466 -5.06 13.57 2.30
CA PHE A 466 -5.33 14.89 1.73
C PHE A 466 -4.12 15.49 1.02
N LEU A 467 -2.90 15.27 1.54
CA LEU A 467 -1.67 15.67 0.85
C LEU A 467 -1.56 14.96 -0.51
N TYR A 468 -1.75 13.64 -0.55
CA TYR A 468 -1.76 12.88 -1.79
C TYR A 468 -2.85 13.36 -2.77
N THR A 469 -4.04 13.67 -2.26
CA THR A 469 -5.12 14.28 -3.07
C THR A 469 -4.66 15.59 -3.72
N GLY A 470 -4.08 16.50 -2.92
CA GLY A 470 -3.59 17.79 -3.41
C GLY A 470 -2.45 17.65 -4.43
N LEU A 471 -1.49 16.76 -4.15
CA LEU A 471 -0.39 16.45 -5.06
C LEU A 471 -0.92 15.95 -6.41
N MET A 472 -1.89 15.02 -6.39
CA MET A 472 -2.46 14.46 -7.61
C MET A 472 -3.25 15.49 -8.42
N LEU A 473 -3.98 16.40 -7.78
CA LEU A 473 -4.68 17.47 -8.48
C LEU A 473 -3.71 18.42 -9.19
N VAL A 474 -2.63 18.82 -8.51
CA VAL A 474 -1.59 19.66 -9.10
C VAL A 474 -0.91 18.94 -10.26
N ASP A 475 -0.56 17.67 -10.05
CA ASP A 475 0.07 16.83 -11.07
C ASP A 475 -0.80 16.69 -12.33
N MET A 476 -2.11 16.50 -12.17
CA MET A 476 -3.03 16.43 -13.30
C MET A 476 -3.21 17.75 -14.04
N LEU A 477 -3.07 18.90 -13.37
CA LEU A 477 -3.03 20.19 -14.05
C LEU A 477 -1.76 20.33 -14.90
N VAL A 478 -0.61 19.88 -14.39
CA VAL A 478 0.65 19.85 -15.14
C VAL A 478 0.55 18.88 -16.32
N PHE A 479 0.06 17.67 -16.09
CA PHE A 479 -0.13 16.67 -17.15
C PHE A 479 -1.10 17.17 -18.22
N MET A 480 -2.21 17.81 -17.85
CA MET A 480 -3.14 18.41 -18.80
C MET A 480 -2.48 19.50 -19.64
N TRP A 481 -1.66 20.37 -19.04
CA TRP A 481 -0.92 21.39 -19.75
C TRP A 481 0.07 20.79 -20.76
N LEU A 482 0.79 19.73 -20.37
CA LEU A 482 1.69 19.00 -21.27
C LEU A 482 0.92 18.30 -22.39
N ALA A 483 -0.22 17.69 -22.08
CA ALA A 483 -1.06 16.96 -23.02
C ALA A 483 -1.66 17.89 -24.10
N ILE A 484 -2.07 19.11 -23.75
CA ILE A 484 -2.59 20.10 -24.72
C ILE A 484 -1.50 20.51 -25.73
N ARG A 485 -0.24 20.53 -25.31
CA ARG A 485 0.92 20.87 -26.16
C ARG A 485 1.47 19.67 -26.93
N TYR A 486 0.95 18.47 -26.67
CA TYR A 486 1.44 17.27 -27.32
C TYR A 486 0.84 17.12 -28.72
N LYS A 487 1.70 16.98 -29.73
CA LYS A 487 1.30 16.67 -31.10
C LYS A 487 1.41 15.15 -31.30
N TYR A 488 0.28 14.51 -31.61
CA TYR A 488 0.23 13.08 -31.93
C TYR A 488 1.03 12.78 -33.20
N VAL A 489 1.78 11.68 -33.15
CA VAL A 489 2.41 11.06 -34.31
C VAL A 489 1.34 10.25 -35.05
N THR A 490 1.16 10.51 -36.34
CA THR A 490 0.20 9.78 -37.19
C THR A 490 0.87 8.60 -37.88
N ASN A 491 0.08 7.61 -38.32
CA ASN A 491 0.61 6.43 -39.01
C ASN A 491 1.32 6.82 -40.32
N ASP A 492 0.89 7.88 -41.00
CA ASP A 492 1.57 8.41 -42.20
C ASP A 492 3.01 8.90 -41.88
N ASP A 493 3.25 9.41 -40.66
CA ASP A 493 4.58 9.80 -40.18
C ASP A 493 5.47 8.56 -39.89
N GLN A 494 4.85 7.41 -39.54
CA GLN A 494 5.54 6.14 -39.30
C GLN A 494 5.81 5.37 -40.61
N GLU A 495 4.88 5.41 -41.57
CA GLU A 495 5.06 4.79 -42.89
C GLU A 495 6.13 5.54 -43.70
N SER A 496 6.10 6.88 -43.72
CA SER A 496 7.15 7.68 -44.39
C SER A 496 8.55 7.48 -43.80
N SER A 497 8.67 7.30 -42.48
CA SER A 497 9.95 6.94 -41.85
C SER A 497 10.37 5.50 -42.17
N SER A 498 9.45 4.55 -42.27
CA SER A 498 9.76 3.17 -42.69
C SER A 498 10.13 3.03 -44.17
N GLU A 499 9.49 3.77 -45.07
CA GLU A 499 9.87 3.83 -46.49
C GLU A 499 11.25 4.45 -46.66
N SER A 500 11.58 5.47 -45.86
CA SER A 500 12.92 6.05 -45.84
C SER A 500 13.98 5.07 -45.33
N ASP A 501 13.63 4.16 -44.40
CA ASP A 501 14.50 3.08 -43.94
C ASP A 501 14.75 2.04 -45.03
N GLU A 502 13.72 1.64 -45.80
CA GLU A 502 13.88 0.73 -46.95
C GLU A 502 14.72 1.35 -48.07
N LEU A 503 14.51 2.65 -48.36
CA LEU A 503 15.28 3.41 -49.35
C LEU A 503 16.75 3.62 -48.95
N ASN A 504 17.02 3.89 -47.67
CA ASN A 504 18.39 4.05 -47.17
C ASN A 504 19.14 2.72 -47.09
N THR A 505 18.49 1.63 -46.68
CA THR A 505 19.10 0.29 -46.71
C THR A 505 19.32 -0.22 -48.13
N THR A 506 18.46 0.11 -49.10
CA THR A 506 18.73 -0.19 -50.52
C THR A 506 19.85 0.68 -51.10
N GLN A 507 20.01 1.93 -50.69
CA GLN A 507 21.15 2.77 -51.13
C GLN A 507 22.49 2.35 -50.49
N GLU A 508 22.52 1.93 -49.22
CA GLU A 508 23.72 1.37 -48.59
C GLU A 508 24.11 0.03 -49.22
N ASN A 509 23.14 -0.86 -49.50
CA ASN A 509 23.39 -2.12 -50.21
C ASN A 509 23.74 -1.92 -51.69
N GLY A 510 23.23 -0.87 -52.33
CA GLY A 510 23.54 -0.50 -53.72
C GLY A 510 24.96 0.04 -53.92
N LYS A 511 25.65 0.49 -52.86
CA LYS A 511 27.06 0.88 -52.91
C LYS A 511 28.03 -0.31 -52.78
N LEU A 512 27.54 -1.52 -52.51
CA LEU A 512 28.37 -2.70 -52.26
C LEU A 512 28.28 -3.80 -53.32
N ASN A 513 27.55 -3.60 -54.42
CA ASN A 513 27.59 -4.52 -55.56
C ASN A 513 27.36 -3.78 -56.88
N GLY A 514 28.45 -3.28 -57.46
CA GLY A 514 28.52 -3.12 -58.91
C GLY A 514 28.51 -4.51 -59.55
N ILE A 515 27.32 -5.05 -59.80
CA ILE A 515 27.14 -6.18 -60.71
C ILE A 515 26.84 -5.57 -62.08
N ASP A 516 27.83 -5.63 -62.97
CA ASP A 516 27.66 -5.45 -64.41
C ASP A 516 26.49 -6.33 -64.87
N ASN A 517 25.39 -5.69 -65.28
CA ASN A 517 24.26 -6.37 -65.89
C ASN A 517 24.50 -6.50 -67.41
N PRO A 518 24.72 -7.71 -67.97
CA PRO A 518 25.01 -7.87 -69.39
C PRO A 518 23.79 -7.69 -70.31
N ALA A 519 22.59 -7.45 -69.77
CA ALA A 519 21.36 -7.36 -70.56
C ALA A 519 21.15 -6.00 -71.28
N LEU A 520 22.09 -5.05 -71.19
CA LEU A 520 22.01 -3.73 -71.83
C LEU A 520 23.08 -3.49 -72.90
N LYS A 521 23.69 -4.55 -73.43
CA LYS A 521 24.52 -4.50 -74.65
C LYS A 521 23.99 -5.46 -75.71
N GLN A 522 22.89 -5.08 -76.36
CA GLN A 522 22.70 -5.13 -77.81
C GLN A 522 21.41 -4.41 -78.20
#